data_AF-A0A972ZU40-F1
#
_entry.id   AF-A0A972ZU40-F1
#
_cell.length_a   1.000
_cell.length_b   1.000
_cell.length_c   1.000
_cell.angle_alpha   90.00
_cell.angle_beta   90.00
_cell.angle_gamma   90.00
#
_symmetry.space_group_name_H-M   'P 1'
#
loop_
_entity.id
_entity.type
_entity.pdbx_description
1 polymer ?
#
loop_
_entity_poly.entity_id
_entity_poly.type
_entity_poly.pdbx_seq_one_letter_code
_entity_poly.pdbx_strand_id
1 'polypeptide(L)'
;MEKYKAPISFKIIYYVTAIIYYLSAFACLIAFGLTMLILTGILKNGLQLHVLMPVEFDLLEIGNLYMNSSNIKVEIVEAVGKVHFIDTPLFLARWISLALIFVVTGGFYILDLFWKFIKNVKNGIIFEFENIRLLKKIGFGLMGLWLYLIIYSQILKYTIAKWLEFDDVSITGDDRNYVALLLFGLFIWVLSHIFIKGSELEEENKLTI
;
A
#
# COMPACT_ATOMS: atom_id res chain seq x y z
N MET A 1 17.24 -1.67 39.19
CA MET A 1 17.03 -1.46 37.74
C MET A 1 16.29 -0.15 37.57
N GLU A 2 16.95 0.87 37.05
CA GLU A 2 16.29 2.14 36.72
C GLU A 2 15.21 1.91 35.66
N LYS A 3 13.99 2.40 35.89
CA LYS A 3 12.92 2.32 34.89
C LYS A 3 13.28 3.27 33.75
N TYR A 4 13.55 2.71 32.56
CA TYR A 4 13.72 3.49 31.33
C TYR A 4 12.55 4.47 31.15
N LYS A 5 12.85 5.77 31.16
CA LYS A 5 11.87 6.82 30.90
C LYS A 5 11.97 7.23 29.44
N ALA A 6 11.06 6.72 28.61
CA ALA A 6 11.00 7.07 27.21
C ALA A 6 10.87 8.60 27.01
N PRO A 7 11.64 9.19 26.07
CA PRO A 7 11.45 10.56 25.60
C PRO A 7 9.99 10.86 25.22
N ILE A 8 9.58 12.11 25.35
CA ILE A 8 8.22 12.56 25.00
C ILE A 8 7.91 12.25 23.54
N SER A 9 8.88 12.42 22.64
CA SER A 9 8.76 12.11 21.21
C SER A 9 8.34 10.65 20.97
N PHE A 10 8.98 9.68 21.61
CA PHE A 10 8.63 8.27 21.47
C PHE A 10 7.24 7.94 22.03
N LYS A 11 6.80 8.62 23.09
CA LYS A 11 5.44 8.46 23.61
C LYS A 11 4.41 8.98 22.60
N ILE A 12 4.63 10.15 22.01
CA ILE A 12 3.73 10.72 20.99
C ILE A 12 3.66 9.79 19.77
N ILE A 13 4.81 9.36 19.24
CA ILE A 13 4.87 8.43 18.10
C ILE A 13 4.11 7.14 18.40
N TYR A 14 4.26 6.59 19.61
CA TYR A 14 3.52 5.40 20.03
C TYR A 14 2.00 5.62 20.07
N TYR A 15 1.51 6.72 20.64
CA TYR A 15 0.07 6.96 20.71
C TYR A 15 -0.54 7.19 19.33
N VAL A 16 0.13 7.95 18.47
CA VAL A 16 -0.31 8.17 17.09
C VAL A 16 -0.36 6.85 16.32
N THR A 17 0.70 6.04 16.40
CA THR A 17 0.73 4.73 15.74
C THR A 17 -0.28 3.74 16.31
N ALA A 18 -0.58 3.80 17.61
CA ALA A 18 -1.64 2.99 18.21
C ALA A 18 -3.04 3.38 17.69
N ILE A 19 -3.34 4.67 17.56
CA ILE A 19 -4.62 5.14 17.00
C ILE A 19 -4.77 4.64 15.56
N ILE A 20 -3.73 4.82 14.73
CA ILE A 20 -3.71 4.34 13.34
C ILE A 20 -3.92 2.83 13.31
N TYR A 21 -3.22 2.07 14.16
CA TYR A 21 -3.34 0.62 14.24
C TYR A 21 -4.77 0.16 14.52
N TYR A 22 -5.44 0.70 15.53
CA TYR A 22 -6.81 0.30 15.87
C TYR A 22 -7.83 0.72 14.81
N LEU A 23 -7.66 1.90 14.20
CA LEU A 23 -8.49 2.33 13.08
C LEU A 23 -8.32 1.41 11.87
N SER A 24 -7.07 1.05 11.54
CA SER A 24 -6.78 0.10 10.47
C SER A 24 -7.32 -1.30 10.77
N ALA A 25 -7.22 -1.78 12.02
CA ALA A 25 -7.80 -3.06 12.42
C ALA A 25 -9.32 -3.08 12.23
N PHE A 26 -10.01 -1.99 12.60
CA PHE A 26 -11.45 -1.85 12.37
C PHE A 26 -11.79 -1.82 10.87
N ALA A 27 -11.02 -1.09 10.07
CA ALA A 27 -11.19 -1.07 8.61
C ALA A 27 -10.97 -2.45 7.99
N CYS A 28 -10.00 -3.24 8.47
CA CYS A 28 -9.78 -4.62 8.03
C CYS A 28 -10.97 -5.54 8.34
N LEU A 29 -11.58 -5.39 9.52
CA LEU A 29 -12.79 -6.14 9.87
C LEU A 29 -13.95 -5.81 8.92
N ILE A 30 -14.16 -4.53 8.61
CA ILE A 30 -15.17 -4.11 7.63
C ILE A 30 -14.87 -4.69 6.26
N ALA A 31 -13.61 -4.57 5.79
CA ALA A 31 -13.19 -5.09 4.50
C ALA A 31 -13.41 -6.61 4.40
N PHE A 32 -13.09 -7.36 5.45
CA PHE A 32 -13.34 -8.79 5.52
C PHE A 32 -14.85 -9.11 5.46
N GLY A 33 -15.67 -8.37 6.21
CA GLY A 33 -17.13 -8.51 6.17
C GLY A 33 -17.69 -8.28 4.77
N LEU A 34 -17.28 -7.20 4.10
CA LEU A 34 -17.69 -6.89 2.74
C LEU A 34 -17.25 -7.97 1.74
N THR A 35 -16.01 -8.44 1.83
CA THR A 35 -15.51 -9.53 0.98
C THR A 35 -16.35 -10.80 1.16
N MET A 36 -16.71 -11.17 2.40
CA MET A 36 -17.58 -12.33 2.66
C MET A 36 -18.99 -12.16 2.08
N LEU A 37 -19.56 -10.96 2.14
CA LEU A 37 -20.85 -10.66 1.51
C LEU A 37 -20.80 -10.77 -0.02
N ILE A 38 -19.68 -10.37 -0.64
CA ILE A 38 -19.47 -10.52 -2.09
C ILE A 38 -19.27 -11.99 -2.46
N LEU A 39 -18.49 -12.74 -1.67
CA LEU A 39 -18.25 -14.16 -1.92
C LEU A 39 -19.54 -14.99 -1.85
N THR A 40 -20.40 -14.73 -0.85
CA THR A 40 -21.70 -15.40 -0.70
C THR A 40 -22.72 -15.00 -1.76
N GLY A 41 -22.47 -13.92 -2.52
CA GLY A 41 -23.36 -13.45 -3.57
C GLY A 41 -24.61 -12.73 -3.06
N ILE A 42 -24.65 -12.38 -1.77
CA ILE A 42 -25.75 -11.62 -1.17
C ILE A 42 -25.88 -10.24 -1.84
N LEU A 43 -24.75 -9.64 -2.22
CA LEU A 43 -24.68 -8.33 -2.88
C LEU A 43 -24.81 -8.40 -4.42
N LYS A 44 -25.35 -9.48 -4.99
CA LYS A 44 -25.42 -9.68 -6.45
C LYS A 44 -26.15 -8.55 -7.19
N ASN A 45 -27.19 -7.97 -6.59
CA ASN A 45 -28.00 -6.94 -7.23
C ASN A 45 -27.54 -5.57 -6.75
N GLY A 46 -26.90 -4.79 -7.62
CA GLY A 46 -26.42 -3.43 -7.33
C GLY A 46 -24.96 -3.30 -6.91
N LEU A 47 -24.14 -4.36 -7.05
CA LEU A 47 -22.70 -4.23 -6.83
C LEU A 47 -22.06 -3.40 -7.95
N GLN A 48 -21.44 -2.31 -7.56
CA GLN A 48 -20.75 -1.40 -8.44
C GLN A 48 -19.31 -1.24 -7.96
N LEU A 49 -18.37 -1.90 -8.65
CA LEU A 49 -16.95 -1.79 -8.33
C LEU A 49 -16.32 -0.62 -9.06
N HIS A 50 -15.56 0.17 -8.30
CA HIS A 50 -14.64 1.17 -8.82
C HIS A 50 -13.22 0.63 -8.73
N VAL A 51 -12.59 0.42 -9.87
CA VAL A 51 -11.23 -0.13 -9.94
C VAL A 51 -10.33 0.92 -10.58
N LEU A 52 -9.21 1.22 -9.92
CA LEU A 52 -8.20 2.10 -10.49
C LEU A 52 -7.57 1.42 -11.69
N MET A 53 -7.52 2.12 -12.83
CA MET A 53 -6.88 1.57 -14.03
C MET A 53 -5.38 1.39 -13.79
N PRO A 54 -4.80 0.23 -14.17
CA PRO A 54 -3.36 -0.03 -14.04
C PRO A 54 -2.52 0.74 -15.08
N VAL A 55 -3.19 1.22 -16.12
CA VAL A 55 -2.61 1.90 -17.28
C VAL A 55 -3.15 3.33 -17.37
N GLU A 56 -2.39 4.17 -18.04
CA GLU A 56 -2.80 5.52 -18.40
C GLU A 56 -3.64 5.49 -19.67
N PHE A 57 -4.36 6.58 -19.91
CA PHE A 57 -5.11 6.75 -21.13
C PHE A 57 -5.11 8.20 -21.56
N ASP A 58 -5.17 8.43 -22.86
CA ASP A 58 -5.35 9.75 -23.44
C ASP A 58 -6.82 9.94 -23.80
N LEU A 59 -7.30 11.17 -23.63
CA LEU A 59 -8.62 11.56 -24.13
C LEU A 59 -8.43 12.21 -25.50
N LEU A 60 -9.15 11.70 -26.50
CA LEU A 60 -9.08 12.21 -27.88
C LEU A 60 -9.82 13.56 -28.05
N GLU A 61 -10.39 14.09 -26.97
CA GLU A 61 -11.15 15.34 -26.96
C GLU A 61 -10.23 16.57 -26.81
N ILE A 62 -10.37 17.52 -27.73
CA ILE A 62 -9.66 18.81 -27.68
C ILE A 62 -10.53 19.83 -26.94
N GLY A 63 -10.06 20.26 -25.77
CA GLY A 63 -10.65 21.32 -24.96
C GLY A 63 -10.15 22.72 -25.33
N ASN A 64 -10.74 23.73 -24.68
CA ASN A 64 -10.36 25.13 -24.79
C ASN A 64 -10.01 25.68 -23.40
N LEU A 65 -8.78 26.18 -23.23
CA LEU A 65 -8.35 26.92 -22.06
C LEU A 65 -8.57 28.42 -22.31
N TYR A 66 -9.47 29.01 -21.55
CA TYR A 66 -9.74 30.45 -21.59
C TYR A 66 -8.91 31.16 -20.53
N MET A 67 -7.88 31.91 -20.96
CA MET A 67 -7.02 32.67 -20.05
C MET A 67 -6.68 34.04 -20.66
N ASN A 68 -6.87 35.13 -19.91
CA ASN A 68 -6.55 36.50 -20.33
C ASN A 68 -7.07 36.88 -21.74
N SER A 69 -8.32 36.54 -22.04
CA SER A 69 -8.96 36.79 -23.36
C SER A 69 -8.35 36.00 -24.53
N SER A 70 -7.41 35.11 -24.28
CA SER A 70 -6.89 34.15 -25.26
C SER A 70 -7.60 32.81 -25.12
N ASN A 71 -7.91 32.19 -26.26
CA ASN A 71 -8.42 30.83 -26.32
C ASN A 71 -7.30 29.91 -26.82
N ILE A 72 -6.83 29.03 -25.94
CA ILE A 72 -5.75 28.08 -26.23
C ILE A 72 -6.38 26.69 -26.31
N LYS A 73 -6.20 25.99 -27.43
CA LYS A 73 -6.59 24.58 -27.53
C LYS A 73 -5.71 23.74 -26.62
N VAL A 74 -6.33 22.88 -25.84
CA VAL A 74 -5.65 21.97 -24.91
C VAL A 74 -6.15 20.55 -25.13
N GLU A 75 -5.27 19.57 -24.98
CA GLU A 75 -5.59 18.15 -25.00
C GLU A 75 -5.15 17.53 -23.67
N ILE A 76 -5.83 16.47 -23.24
CA ILE A 76 -5.47 15.73 -22.04
C ILE A 76 -4.59 14.56 -22.47
N VAL A 77 -3.28 14.77 -22.36
CA VAL A 77 -2.25 13.73 -22.54
C VAL A 77 -2.03 13.08 -21.17
N GLU A 78 -2.14 11.75 -21.09
CA GLU A 78 -1.88 10.94 -19.90
C GLU A 78 -2.81 11.24 -18.71
N ALA A 79 -3.95 10.58 -18.68
CA ALA A 79 -4.90 10.62 -17.58
C ALA A 79 -4.94 9.32 -16.78
N VAL A 80 -5.23 9.48 -15.48
CA VAL A 80 -5.41 8.42 -14.51
C VAL A 80 -6.86 8.37 -14.07
N GLY A 81 -7.55 7.29 -14.41
CA GLY A 81 -8.97 7.11 -14.10
C GLY A 81 -9.28 5.86 -13.30
N LYS A 82 -10.52 5.83 -12.79
CA LYS A 82 -11.14 4.62 -12.25
C LYS A 82 -12.19 4.14 -13.23
N VAL A 83 -12.22 2.84 -13.50
CA VAL A 83 -13.31 2.20 -14.22
C VAL A 83 -14.41 1.85 -13.24
N HIS A 84 -15.62 2.26 -13.60
CA HIS A 84 -16.85 1.91 -12.90
C HIS A 84 -17.54 0.77 -13.63
N PHE A 85 -17.57 -0.40 -13.00
CA PHE A 85 -18.31 -1.55 -13.52
C PHE A 85 -19.77 -1.46 -13.08
N ILE A 86 -20.63 -1.03 -14.01
CA ILE A 86 -22.08 -1.06 -13.84
C ILE A 86 -22.54 -2.53 -13.85
N ASP A 87 -23.32 -2.91 -12.84
CA ASP A 87 -23.79 -4.29 -12.64
C ASP A 87 -22.67 -5.33 -12.72
N THR A 88 -21.66 -5.15 -11.87
CA THR A 88 -20.42 -5.93 -11.92
C THR A 88 -20.72 -7.44 -11.88
N PRO A 89 -20.27 -8.23 -12.87
CA PRO A 89 -20.46 -9.67 -12.85
C PRO A 89 -19.88 -10.29 -11.58
N LEU A 90 -20.64 -11.18 -10.94
CA LEU A 90 -20.25 -11.76 -9.65
C LEU A 90 -18.89 -12.46 -9.68
N PHE A 91 -18.53 -13.09 -10.81
CA PHE A 91 -17.22 -13.68 -11.00
C PHE A 91 -16.10 -12.65 -10.87
N LEU A 92 -16.20 -11.53 -11.61
CA LEU A 92 -15.22 -10.45 -11.58
C LEU A 92 -15.13 -9.83 -10.18
N ALA A 93 -16.29 -9.61 -9.56
CA ALA A 93 -16.38 -9.07 -8.22
C ALA A 93 -15.64 -9.90 -7.17
N ARG A 94 -15.79 -11.23 -7.22
CA ARG A 94 -15.11 -12.16 -6.30
C ARG A 94 -13.60 -12.12 -6.48
N TRP A 95 -13.11 -12.16 -7.72
CA TRP A 95 -11.68 -12.09 -8.00
C TRP A 95 -11.05 -10.78 -7.50
N ILE A 96 -11.69 -9.65 -7.79
CA ILE A 96 -11.19 -8.34 -7.36
C ILE A 96 -11.25 -8.20 -5.82
N SER A 97 -12.33 -8.69 -5.19
CA SER A 97 -12.45 -8.63 -3.73
C SER A 97 -11.41 -9.49 -3.01
N LEU A 98 -11.09 -10.67 -3.57
CA LEU A 98 -10.02 -11.54 -3.06
C LEU A 98 -8.63 -10.92 -3.24
N ALA A 99 -8.39 -10.22 -4.37
CA ALA A 99 -7.17 -9.48 -4.55
C ALA A 99 -7.06 -8.31 -3.53
N LEU A 100 -8.14 -7.56 -3.35
CA LEU A 100 -8.18 -6.43 -2.44
C LEU A 100 -7.96 -6.85 -0.98
N ILE A 101 -8.59 -7.95 -0.53
CA ILE A 101 -8.40 -8.41 0.86
C ILE A 101 -6.96 -8.85 1.12
N PHE A 102 -6.25 -9.35 0.10
CA PHE A 102 -4.83 -9.67 0.21
C PHE A 102 -3.99 -8.39 0.42
N VAL A 103 -4.26 -7.32 -0.33
CA VAL A 103 -3.60 -6.01 -0.14
C VAL A 103 -3.88 -5.46 1.25
N VAL A 104 -5.14 -5.46 1.67
CA VAL A 104 -5.57 -4.93 2.99
C VAL A 104 -4.91 -5.71 4.12
N THR A 105 -4.90 -7.05 4.04
CA THR A 105 -4.29 -7.91 5.07
C THR A 105 -2.77 -7.77 5.08
N GLY A 106 -2.13 -7.69 3.90
CA GLY A 106 -0.69 -7.48 3.78
C GLY A 106 -0.26 -6.13 4.35
N GLY A 107 -0.99 -5.06 4.03
CA GLY A 107 -0.75 -3.73 4.59
C GLY A 107 -0.93 -3.70 6.11
N PHE A 108 -1.98 -4.34 6.63
CA PHE A 108 -2.21 -4.46 8.07
C PHE A 108 -1.11 -5.27 8.77
N TYR A 109 -0.64 -6.36 8.16
CA TYR A 109 0.49 -7.13 8.69
C TYR A 109 1.76 -6.28 8.82
N ILE A 110 2.07 -5.47 7.82
CA ILE A 110 3.23 -4.54 7.88
C ILE A 110 3.03 -3.51 9.00
N LEU A 111 1.81 -2.96 9.13
CA LEU A 111 1.47 -2.02 10.20
C LEU A 111 1.57 -2.66 11.59
N ASP A 112 1.16 -3.92 11.75
CA ASP A 112 1.29 -4.69 12.99
C ASP A 112 2.74 -4.89 13.39
N LEU A 113 3.62 -5.23 12.44
CA LEU A 113 5.05 -5.31 12.66
C LEU A 113 5.63 -3.94 13.07
N PHE A 114 5.21 -2.87 12.42
CA PHE A 114 5.66 -1.51 12.74
C PHE A 114 5.18 -1.08 14.13
N TRP A 115 3.94 -1.36 14.50
CA TRP A 115 3.42 -1.07 15.83
C TRP A 115 4.18 -1.84 16.92
N LYS A 116 4.48 -3.12 16.70
CA LYS A 116 5.34 -3.93 17.60
C LYS A 116 6.72 -3.31 17.75
N PHE A 117 7.34 -2.87 16.65
CA PHE A 117 8.63 -2.19 16.67
C PHE A 117 8.58 -0.90 17.52
N ILE A 118 7.60 -0.02 17.30
CA ILE A 118 7.45 1.22 18.07
C ILE A 118 7.16 0.94 19.56
N LYS A 119 6.38 -0.10 19.87
CA LYS A 119 6.13 -0.53 21.24
C LYS A 119 7.43 -0.93 21.95
N ASN A 120 8.32 -1.66 21.27
CA ASN A 120 9.62 -2.06 21.80
C ASN A 120 10.54 -0.84 22.00
N VAL A 121 10.58 0.08 21.03
CA VAL A 121 11.34 1.34 21.13
C VAL A 121 10.90 2.16 22.34
N LYS A 122 9.58 2.27 22.59
CA LYS A 122 9.04 2.94 23.78
C LYS A 122 9.50 2.28 25.09
N ASN A 123 9.69 0.96 25.09
CA ASN A 123 10.15 0.22 26.25
C ASN A 123 11.68 0.23 26.43
N GLY A 124 12.43 0.88 25.53
CA GLY A 124 13.90 0.94 25.54
C GLY A 124 14.58 -0.23 24.82
N ILE A 125 13.79 -1.14 24.23
CA ILE A 125 14.27 -2.31 23.49
C ILE A 125 14.51 -1.90 22.03
N ILE A 126 15.61 -1.19 21.78
CA ILE A 126 15.90 -0.59 20.46
C ILE A 126 16.86 -1.48 19.65
N PHE A 127 18.04 -1.77 20.20
CA PHE A 127 19.13 -2.49 19.53
C PHE A 127 19.12 -3.99 19.75
N GLU A 128 18.08 -4.55 20.37
CA GLU A 128 17.99 -6.00 20.50
C GLU A 128 17.70 -6.66 19.14
N PHE A 129 18.35 -7.79 18.89
CA PHE A 129 18.25 -8.55 17.64
C PHE A 129 16.79 -8.86 17.25
N GLU A 130 15.93 -9.17 18.22
CA GLU A 130 14.51 -9.43 17.99
C GLU A 130 13.78 -8.21 17.41
N ASN A 131 14.09 -7.02 17.91
CA ASN A 131 13.47 -5.78 17.44
C ASN A 131 13.99 -5.38 16.06
N ILE A 132 15.29 -5.55 15.81
CA ILE A 132 15.88 -5.29 14.48
C ILE A 132 15.31 -6.27 13.43
N ARG A 133 15.00 -7.51 13.82
CA ARG A 133 14.34 -8.50 12.96
C ARG A 133 12.94 -8.05 12.53
N LEU A 134 12.21 -7.27 13.34
CA LEU A 134 10.94 -6.67 12.93
C LEU A 134 11.14 -5.70 11.77
N LEU A 135 12.17 -4.85 11.84
CA LEU A 135 12.51 -3.91 10.78
C LEU A 135 12.83 -4.63 9.45
N LYS A 136 13.59 -5.73 9.54
CA LYS A 136 13.87 -6.60 8.39
C LYS A 136 12.59 -7.18 7.78
N LYS A 137 11.65 -7.66 8.61
CA LYS A 137 10.35 -8.18 8.15
C LYS A 137 9.48 -7.10 7.51
N ILE A 138 9.51 -5.87 8.01
CA ILE A 138 8.82 -4.72 7.41
C ILE A 138 9.38 -4.45 6.00
N GLY A 139 10.71 -4.41 5.86
CA GLY A 139 11.37 -4.25 4.56
C GLY A 139 10.95 -5.32 3.55
N PHE A 140 11.01 -6.60 3.93
CA PHE A 140 10.53 -7.70 3.07
C PHE A 140 9.03 -7.65 2.79
N GLY A 141 8.21 -7.25 3.76
CA GLY A 141 6.78 -7.09 3.59
C GLY A 141 6.45 -6.02 2.54
N LEU A 142 7.13 -4.87 2.58
CA LEU A 142 6.94 -3.80 1.59
C LEU A 142 7.37 -4.23 0.18
N MET A 143 8.52 -4.91 0.05
CA MET A 143 8.98 -5.44 -1.23
C MET A 143 8.03 -6.51 -1.78
N GLY A 144 7.52 -7.40 -0.91
CA GLY A 144 6.53 -8.41 -1.29
C GLY A 144 5.19 -7.79 -1.71
N LEU A 145 4.72 -6.77 -1.01
CA LEU A 145 3.51 -6.03 -1.37
C LEU A 145 3.69 -5.29 -2.71
N TRP A 146 4.85 -4.68 -2.94
CA TRP A 146 5.19 -4.07 -4.23
C TRP A 146 5.16 -5.08 -5.37
N LEU A 147 5.80 -6.25 -5.19
CA LEU A 147 5.82 -7.30 -6.21
C LEU A 147 4.40 -7.79 -6.51
N TYR A 148 3.58 -7.97 -5.47
CA TYR A 148 2.17 -8.31 -5.62
C TYR A 148 1.40 -7.27 -6.43
N LEU A 149 1.58 -5.98 -6.14
CA LEU A 149 0.91 -4.89 -6.88
C LEU A 149 1.28 -4.87 -8.36
N ILE A 150 2.55 -5.15 -8.70
CA ILE A 150 2.98 -5.27 -10.09
C ILE A 150 2.28 -6.45 -10.77
N ILE A 151 2.30 -7.63 -10.15
CA ILE A 151 1.66 -8.82 -10.71
C ILE A 151 0.16 -8.57 -10.91
N TYR A 152 -0.50 -7.99 -9.90
CA TYR A 152 -1.91 -7.64 -9.96
C TYR A 152 -2.21 -6.64 -11.09
N SER A 153 -1.39 -5.60 -11.23
CA SER A 153 -1.49 -4.60 -12.30
C SER A 153 -1.40 -5.25 -13.70
N GLN A 154 -0.42 -6.15 -13.89
CA GLN A 154 -0.27 -6.88 -15.15
C GLN A 154 -1.47 -7.79 -15.43
N ILE A 155 -1.99 -8.50 -14.42
CA ILE A 155 -3.20 -9.31 -14.58
C ILE A 155 -4.39 -8.43 -15.01
N LEU A 156 -4.62 -7.30 -14.35
CA LEU A 156 -5.69 -6.37 -14.73
C LEU A 156 -5.51 -5.83 -16.15
N LYS A 157 -4.28 -5.51 -16.56
CA LYS A 157 -3.97 -5.04 -17.92
C LYS A 157 -4.40 -6.07 -18.97
N TYR A 158 -3.99 -7.33 -18.79
CA TYR A 158 -4.29 -8.39 -19.76
C TYR A 158 -5.73 -8.91 -19.72
N THR A 159 -6.41 -8.83 -18.57
CA THR A 159 -7.76 -9.39 -18.39
C THR A 159 -8.87 -8.38 -18.55
N ILE A 160 -8.63 -7.10 -18.22
CA ILE A 160 -9.63 -6.04 -18.28
C ILE A 160 -9.21 -4.99 -19.30
N ALA A 161 -8.06 -4.32 -19.12
CA ALA A 161 -7.71 -3.14 -19.92
C ALA A 161 -7.63 -3.44 -21.42
N LYS A 162 -7.13 -4.62 -21.80
CA LYS A 162 -7.09 -5.08 -23.19
C LYS A 162 -8.47 -5.18 -23.86
N TRP A 163 -9.53 -5.39 -23.09
CA TRP A 163 -10.90 -5.58 -23.59
C TRP A 163 -11.80 -4.36 -23.33
N LEU A 164 -11.26 -3.30 -22.75
CA LEU A 164 -11.99 -2.05 -22.58
C LEU A 164 -11.91 -1.26 -23.88
N GLU A 165 -13.08 -1.00 -24.46
CA GLU A 165 -13.24 -0.11 -25.60
C GLU A 165 -14.08 1.08 -25.15
N PHE A 166 -13.56 2.26 -25.43
CA PHE A 166 -14.21 3.54 -25.18
C PHE A 166 -14.09 4.36 -26.46
N ASP A 167 -15.14 5.10 -26.80
CA ASP A 167 -15.20 5.81 -28.09
C ASP A 167 -14.12 6.91 -28.20
N ASP A 168 -13.87 7.63 -27.11
CA ASP A 168 -13.00 8.82 -27.08
C ASP A 168 -11.73 8.65 -26.21
N VAL A 169 -11.38 7.41 -25.84
CA VAL A 169 -10.23 7.13 -24.95
C VAL A 169 -9.26 6.16 -25.63
N SER A 170 -8.00 6.56 -25.76
CA SER A 170 -6.92 5.66 -26.19
C SER A 170 -6.06 5.25 -25.01
N ILE A 171 -6.02 3.95 -24.71
CA ILE A 171 -5.19 3.41 -23.62
C ILE A 171 -3.72 3.50 -24.03
N THR A 172 -2.98 4.40 -23.41
CA THR A 172 -1.53 4.50 -23.50
C THR A 172 -0.95 3.40 -22.64
N GLY A 173 -0.22 2.47 -23.26
CA GLY A 173 0.24 1.23 -22.62
C GLY A 173 1.25 1.40 -21.48
N ASP A 174 1.42 2.62 -20.94
CA ASP A 174 2.32 2.92 -19.84
C ASP A 174 1.76 2.37 -18.53
N ASP A 175 2.64 1.71 -17.78
CA ASP A 175 2.29 0.94 -16.59
C ASP A 175 2.67 1.72 -15.35
N ARG A 176 1.70 1.90 -14.43
CA ARG A 176 2.03 2.48 -13.14
C ARG A 176 2.91 1.54 -12.34
N ASN A 177 4.11 2.02 -12.03
CA ASN A 177 5.02 1.33 -11.15
C ASN A 177 5.08 2.02 -9.77
N TYR A 178 4.83 1.26 -8.72
CA TYR A 178 4.90 1.73 -7.34
C TYR A 178 6.34 1.74 -6.81
N VAL A 179 7.30 2.29 -7.58
CA VAL A 179 8.75 2.26 -7.30
C VAL A 179 9.07 2.81 -5.91
N ALA A 180 8.35 3.83 -5.46
CA ALA A 180 8.52 4.37 -4.11
C ALA A 180 8.38 3.30 -3.01
N LEU A 181 7.43 2.37 -3.14
CA LEU A 181 7.21 1.30 -2.17
C LEU A 181 8.41 0.33 -2.12
N LEU A 182 8.98 0.01 -3.28
CA LEU A 182 10.21 -0.78 -3.39
C LEU A 182 11.39 -0.07 -2.72
N LEU A 183 11.59 1.21 -3.04
CA LEU A 183 12.68 2.02 -2.47
C LEU A 183 12.57 2.12 -0.95
N PHE A 184 11.38 2.35 -0.40
CA PHE A 184 11.14 2.33 1.04
C PHE A 184 11.42 0.95 1.66
N GLY A 185 10.99 -0.13 1.01
CA GLY A 185 11.27 -1.49 1.46
C GLY A 185 12.77 -1.81 1.51
N LEU A 186 13.51 -1.45 0.45
CA LEU A 186 14.95 -1.60 0.36
C LEU A 186 15.67 -0.73 1.40
N PHE A 187 15.25 0.52 1.57
CA PHE A 187 15.82 1.42 2.56
C PHE A 187 15.68 0.87 3.98
N ILE A 188 14.48 0.42 4.37
CA ILE A 188 14.24 -0.18 5.68
C ILE A 188 15.05 -1.48 5.85
N TRP A 189 15.19 -2.27 4.78
CA TRP A 189 15.99 -3.48 4.80
C TRP A 189 17.48 -3.18 5.03
N VAL A 190 18.05 -2.19 4.33
CA VAL A 190 19.43 -1.73 4.55
C VAL A 190 19.61 -1.19 5.96
N LEU A 191 18.67 -0.38 6.45
CA LEU A 191 18.69 0.16 7.81
C LEU A 191 18.71 -0.97 8.85
N SER A 192 17.97 -2.07 8.61
CA SER A 192 18.00 -3.23 9.50
C SER A 192 19.38 -3.89 9.56
N HIS A 193 20.13 -3.97 8.46
CA HIS A 193 21.50 -4.50 8.47
C HIS A 193 22.47 -3.58 9.20
N ILE A 194 22.33 -2.26 9.02
CA ILE A 194 23.14 -1.27 9.74
C ILE A 194 22.91 -1.43 11.25
N PHE A 195 21.66 -1.60 11.69
CA PHE A 195 21.35 -1.78 13.11
C PHE A 195 21.88 -3.10 13.67
N ILE A 196 21.87 -4.19 12.89
CA ILE A 196 22.51 -5.46 13.30
C ILE A 196 24.00 -5.23 13.56
N LYS A 197 24.70 -4.60 12.61
CA LYS A 197 26.13 -4.29 12.76
C LYS A 197 26.42 -3.34 13.92
N GLY A 198 25.56 -2.35 14.15
CA GLY A 198 25.65 -1.48 15.32
C GLY A 198 25.51 -2.24 16.64
N SER A 199 24.58 -3.18 16.71
CA SER A 199 24.38 -4.02 17.90
C SER A 199 25.57 -4.95 18.17
N GLU A 200 26.13 -5.58 17.13
CA GLU A 200 27.32 -6.45 17.25
C GLU A 200 28.52 -5.67 17.82
N LEU A 201 28.78 -4.46 17.31
CA LEU A 201 29.86 -3.59 17.80
C LEU A 201 29.65 -3.13 19.25
N GLU A 202 28.40 -2.90 19.67
CA GLU A 202 28.08 -2.56 21.06
C GLU A 202 28.36 -3.73 22.01
N GLU A 203 28.04 -4.96 21.60
CA GLU A 203 28.33 -6.18 22.36
C GLU A 203 29.84 -6.42 22.48
N GLU A 204 30.60 -6.30 21.38
CA GLU A 204 32.07 -6.43 21.39
C GLU A 204 32.71 -5.42 22.35
N ASN A 205 32.31 -4.15 22.30
CA ASN A 205 32.82 -3.12 23.20
C ASN A 205 32.51 -3.41 24.68
N LYS A 206 31.35 -3.98 25.00
CA LYS A 206 31.00 -4.39 26.37
C LYS A 206 31.84 -5.56 26.90
N LEU A 207 32.36 -6.41 26.01
CA LEU A 207 33.20 -7.56 26.37
C LEU A 207 34.69 -7.22 26.52
N THR A 208 35.10 -6.03 26.07
CA THR A 208 36.52 -5.61 26.05
C THR A 208 36.88 -4.66 27.22
N ILE A 209 35.91 -4.25 28.04
CA ILE A 209 36.08 -3.45 29.27
C ILE A 209 35.96 -4.38 30.48
#